data_AF-A0A958CZ50-F1
#
_entry.id   AF-A0A958CZ50-F1
#
_cell.length_a   1.000
_cell.length_b   1.000
_cell.length_c   1.000
_cell.angle_alpha   90.00
_cell.angle_beta   90.00
_cell.angle_gamma   90.00
#
_symmetry.space_group_name_H-M   'P 1'
#
loop_
_entity.id
_entity.type
_entity.pdbx_description
1 polymer ?
#
loop_
_entity_poly.entity_id
_entity_poly.type
_entity_poly.pdbx_seq_one_letter_code
_entity_poly.pdbx_strand_id
1 'polypeptide(L)'
;MKNYQVTGKVVSISSGVVELAKHQSDARMFALNPIGKNRFAVLKTIHFKHGETFGYDGELPKALALELAETGEEKQPKQQRQNEKETAMQAEAEALADKE
;
A
#
# COMPACT_ATOMS: atom_id res chain seq x y z
N MET A 1 8.81 3.08 15.07
CA MET A 1 8.62 3.18 13.61
C MET A 1 8.38 4.61 13.21
N LYS A 2 9.08 5.06 12.17
CA LYS A 2 8.88 6.36 11.53
C LYS A 2 8.09 6.16 10.24
N ASN A 3 7.21 7.09 9.93
CA ASN A 3 6.39 7.06 8.73
C ASN A 3 7.05 7.85 7.61
N TYR A 4 7.14 7.22 6.44
CA TYR A 4 7.74 7.79 5.25
C TYR A 4 6.75 7.77 4.10
N GLN A 5 6.73 8.86 3.34
CA GLN A 5 6.02 8.97 2.08
C GLN A 5 7.02 8.99 0.92
N VAL A 6 6.77 8.18 -0.11
CA VAL A 6 7.59 8.18 -1.33
C VAL A 6 7.32 9.43 -2.15
N THR A 7 8.30 10.31 -2.21
CA THR A 7 8.31 11.51 -3.07
C THR A 7 9.11 11.31 -4.35
N GLY A 8 10.03 10.34 -4.37
CA GLY A 8 10.75 9.92 -5.57
C GLY A 8 9.88 9.11 -6.55
N LYS A 9 10.50 8.61 -7.63
CA LYS A 9 9.79 7.81 -8.64
C LYS A 9 9.49 6.40 -8.13
N VAL A 10 10.53 5.72 -7.62
CA VAL A 10 10.44 4.35 -7.09
C VAL A 10 11.49 4.20 -5.99
N VAL A 11 11.07 3.73 -4.83
CA VAL A 11 11.97 3.43 -3.70
C VAL A 11 12.08 1.93 -3.51
N SER A 12 13.30 1.42 -3.32
CA SER A 12 13.56 -0.01 -3.14
C SER A 12 14.03 -0.29 -1.72
N ILE A 13 13.31 -1.13 -0.98
CA ILE A 13 13.67 -1.57 0.37
C ILE A 13 14.09 -3.03 0.29
N SER A 14 15.36 -3.32 0.59
CA SER A 14 15.94 -4.66 0.50
C SER A 14 15.89 -5.45 1.80
N SER A 15 15.72 -4.78 2.95
CA SER A 15 15.75 -5.41 4.28
C SER A 15 15.07 -4.51 5.32
N GLY A 16 14.84 -5.05 6.52
CA GLY A 16 14.27 -4.33 7.66
C GLY A 16 12.82 -4.73 7.97
N VAL A 17 12.20 -4.02 8.92
CA VAL A 17 10.80 -4.22 9.28
C VAL A 17 10.00 -3.03 8.77
N VAL A 18 9.00 -3.32 7.94
CA VAL A 18 8.08 -2.34 7.39
C VAL A 18 6.69 -2.51 7.98
N GLU A 19 6.00 -1.40 8.20
CA GLU A 19 4.58 -1.36 8.49
C GLU A 19 3.83 -0.93 7.24
N LEU A 20 2.94 -1.79 6.77
CA LEU A 20 2.22 -1.61 5.51
C LEU A 20 0.73 -1.81 5.69
N ALA A 21 -0.07 -1.09 4.90
CA ALA A 21 -1.49 -1.35 4.82
C ALA A 21 -1.76 -2.70 4.14
N LYS A 22 -2.87 -3.37 4.52
CA LYS A 22 -3.21 -4.71 4.03
C LYS A 22 -3.18 -4.83 2.49
N HIS A 23 -3.65 -3.81 1.78
CA HIS A 23 -3.66 -3.78 0.32
C HIS A 23 -2.24 -3.65 -0.29
N GLN A 24 -1.31 -2.96 0.38
CA GLN A 24 0.08 -2.84 -0.06
C GLN A 24 0.90 -4.09 0.21
N SER A 25 0.60 -4.79 1.30
CA SER A 25 1.27 -6.05 1.66
C SER A 25 0.82 -7.22 0.78
N ASP A 26 -0.44 -7.24 0.33
CA ASP A 26 -1.02 -8.34 -0.45
C ASP A 26 -0.24 -8.60 -1.75
N ALA A 27 -0.02 -7.54 -2.53
CA ALA A 27 0.76 -7.59 -3.77
C ALA A 27 2.24 -7.97 -3.55
N ARG A 28 2.75 -7.86 -2.32
CA ARG A 28 4.15 -8.05 -1.95
C ARG A 28 4.34 -9.21 -0.98
N MET A 29 3.31 -10.01 -0.74
CA MET A 29 3.29 -11.04 0.30
C MET A 29 4.39 -12.09 0.10
N PHE A 30 4.76 -12.38 -1.15
CA PHE A 30 5.87 -13.27 -1.50
C PHE A 30 7.26 -12.75 -1.09
N ALA A 31 7.38 -11.44 -0.82
CA ALA A 31 8.62 -10.77 -0.42
C ALA A 31 8.61 -10.33 1.04
N LEU A 32 7.51 -10.59 1.76
CA LEU A 32 7.25 -10.12 3.12
C LEU A 32 6.97 -11.30 4.05
N ASN A 33 7.54 -11.28 5.24
CA ASN A 33 7.21 -12.21 6.32
C ASN A 33 6.36 -11.50 7.38
N PRO A 34 5.07 -11.84 7.56
CA PRO A 34 4.23 -11.19 8.56
C PRO A 34 4.73 -11.48 9.98
N ILE A 35 5.05 -10.43 10.74
CA ILE A 35 5.47 -10.52 12.15
C ILE A 35 4.33 -10.12 13.11
N GLY A 36 3.23 -9.57 12.58
CA GLY A 36 2.01 -9.22 13.30
C GLY A 36 1.82 -7.72 13.53
N LYS A 37 0.58 -7.31 13.84
CA LYS A 37 0.16 -5.89 13.99
C LYS A 37 0.49 -5.01 12.76
N ASN A 38 0.21 -5.52 11.55
CA ASN A 38 0.55 -4.85 10.26
C ASN A 38 2.05 -4.64 10.01
N ARG A 39 2.92 -5.32 10.78
CA ARG A 39 4.37 -5.30 10.56
C ARG A 39 4.83 -6.54 9.81
N PHE A 40 5.72 -6.31 8.87
CA PHE A 40 6.26 -7.32 7.97
C PHE A 40 7.78 -7.20 7.91
N ALA A 41 8.48 -8.32 8.05
CA ALA A 41 9.90 -8.41 7.79
C ALA A 41 10.13 -8.52 6.28
N VAL A 42 10.97 -7.65 5.73
CA VAL A 42 11.34 -7.70 4.32
C VAL A 42 12.29 -8.87 4.10
N LEU A 43 11.85 -9.88 3.35
CA LEU A 43 12.65 -11.06 2.97
C LEU A 43 13.38 -10.85 1.64
N LYS A 44 12.74 -10.13 0.71
CA LYS A 44 13.25 -9.80 -0.62
C LYS A 44 13.01 -8.33 -0.91
N THR A 45 13.79 -7.77 -1.82
CA THR A 45 13.63 -6.37 -2.23
C THR A 45 12.21 -6.07 -2.69
N ILE A 46 11.58 -5.10 -2.01
CA ILE A 46 10.27 -4.56 -2.35
C ILE A 46 10.41 -3.17 -2.94
N HIS A 47 9.55 -2.84 -3.89
CA HIS A 47 9.54 -1.53 -4.55
C HIS A 47 8.26 -0.79 -4.20
N PHE A 48 8.40 0.46 -3.77
CA PHE A 48 7.31 1.40 -3.52
C PHE A 48 7.25 2.44 -4.62
N LYS A 49 6.05 2.74 -5.10
CA LYS A 49 5.78 3.77 -6.11
C LYS A 49 5.62 5.13 -5.45
N HIS A 50 5.78 6.17 -6.25
CA HIS A 50 5.46 7.54 -5.85
C HIS A 50 4.08 7.66 -5.18
N GLY A 51 4.01 8.37 -4.06
CA GLY A 51 2.79 8.60 -3.30
C GLY A 51 2.43 7.50 -2.29
N GLU A 52 3.12 6.35 -2.30
CA GLU A 52 2.92 5.33 -1.26
C GLU A 52 3.49 5.79 0.09
N THR A 53 2.77 5.45 1.16
CA THR A 53 3.21 5.65 2.54
C THR A 53 3.51 4.30 3.18
N PHE A 54 4.58 4.24 3.98
CA PHE A 54 4.94 3.05 4.76
C PHE A 54 5.63 3.45 6.07
N GLY A 55 5.49 2.62 7.09
CA GLY A 55 6.31 2.71 8.29
C GLY A 55 7.59 1.93 8.11
N TYR A 56 8.71 2.44 8.59
CA TYR A 56 9.98 1.71 8.62
C TYR A 56 10.56 1.73 10.04
N ASP A 57 11.03 0.57 10.50
CA ASP A 57 11.75 0.44 11.76
C ASP A 57 13.25 0.31 11.48
N GLY A 58 13.94 1.45 11.56
CA GLY A 58 15.37 1.54 11.34
C GLY A 58 15.79 2.88 10.76
N GLU A 59 17.09 3.01 10.52
CA GLU A 59 17.67 4.15 9.83
C GLU A 59 17.66 3.88 8.32
N LEU A 60 17.09 4.80 7.54
CA LEU A 60 17.10 4.70 6.09
C LEU A 60 18.42 5.27 5.53
N PRO A 61 19.01 4.63 4.51
CA PRO A 61 20.16 5.18 3.81
C PRO A 61 19.88 6.61 3.30
N LYS A 62 20.87 7.50 3.39
CA LYS A 62 20.75 8.90 2.90
C LYS A 62 20.25 9.02 1.46
N ALA A 63 20.61 8.06 0.61
CA ALA A 63 20.14 8.00 -0.78
C ALA A 63 18.61 7.85 -0.87
N LEU A 64 18.00 7.02 0.00
CA LEU A 64 16.55 6.85 0.06
C LEU A 64 15.88 8.03 0.76
N ALA A 65 16.55 8.66 1.73
CA ALA A 65 16.02 9.84 2.43
C ALA A 65 15.79 11.05 1.49
N LEU A 66 16.45 11.11 0.32
CA LEU A 66 16.18 12.13 -0.70
C LEU A 66 14.87 11.88 -1.46
N GLU A 67 14.47 10.61 -1.57
CA GLU A 67 13.26 10.16 -2.27
C GLU A 67 12.09 9.86 -1.31
N LEU A 68 12.30 10.08 -0.02
CA LEU A 68 11.34 9.81 1.06
C LEU A 68 11.17 11.06 1.91
N ALA A 69 9.93 11.55 2.02
CA ALA A 69 9.58 12.58 2.98
C ALA A 69 9.19 11.92 4.31
N GLU A 70 9.90 12.26 5.40
CA GLU A 70 9.49 11.88 6.76
C GLU A 70 8.18 12.61 7.09
N THR A 71 7.09 11.86 7.10
CA THR A 71 5.78 12.38 7.48
C THR A 71 5.67 12.15 8.97
N GLY A 72 6.22 13.08 9.74
CA GLY A 72 6.21 13.02 11.20
C GLY A 72 4.79 13.13 11.73
N GLU A 73 4.03 12.04 11.73
CA GLU A 73 2.77 11.95 12.47
C GLU A 73 2.46 10.49 12.84
N GLU A 74 2.65 10.23 14.12
CA GLU A 74 2.02 9.18 14.90
C GLU A 74 0.49 9.27 14.73
N LYS A 75 -0.08 8.54 13.76
CA LYS A 75 -1.51 8.15 13.76
C LYS A 75 -1.82 7.12 12.67
N GLN A 76 -2.31 5.98 13.16
CA GLN A 76 -2.93 4.86 12.47
C GLN A 76 -3.65 5.23 11.17
N PRO A 77 -3.47 4.47 10.07
CA PRO A 77 -4.20 4.73 8.85
C PRO A 77 -5.67 4.36 9.03
N LYS A 78 -6.54 5.38 9.01
CA LYS A 78 -7.98 5.21 8.74
C LYS A 78 -8.12 4.56 7.37
N GLN A 79 -8.47 3.29 7.39
CA GLN A 79 -8.66 2.43 6.25
C GLN A 79 -9.76 2.99 5.33
N GLN A 80 -9.36 3.18 4.08
CA GLN A 80 -10.16 3.40 2.88
C GLN A 80 -11.58 2.82 2.97
N ARG A 81 -12.59 3.70 2.91
CA ARG A 81 -13.91 3.39 2.34
C ARG A 81 -14.13 4.35 1.17
N GLN A 82 -13.70 3.96 -0.01
CA GLN A 82 -14.21 4.44 -1.29
C GLN A 82 -13.56 3.58 -2.37
N ASN A 83 -14.12 2.40 -2.59
CA ASN A 83 -14.18 1.72 -3.88
C ASN A 83 -15.14 0.53 -3.76
N GLU A 84 -16.41 0.86 -3.58
CA GLU A 84 -17.53 -0.04 -3.89
C GLU A 84 -18.59 0.82 -4.57
N LYS A 85 -18.29 1.21 -5.82
CA LYS A 85 -19.27 1.74 -6.77
C LYS A 85 -18.70 1.68 -8.19
N GLU A 86 -18.35 0.47 -8.60
CA GLU A 86 -18.41 0.10 -10.01
C GLU A 86 -18.75 -1.40 -10.07
N THR A 87 -19.56 -1.80 -11.04
CA THR A 87 -19.99 -3.19 -11.34
C THR A 87 -21.33 -3.68 -10.73
N ALA A 88 -22.46 -3.02 -11.08
CA ALA A 88 -23.79 -3.67 -11.16
C ALA A 88 -24.86 -2.72 -11.76
N MET A 89 -24.75 -2.33 -13.04
CA MET A 89 -25.90 -1.84 -13.84
C MET A 89 -25.56 -1.72 -15.35
N GLN A 90 -24.99 -2.78 -15.94
CA GLN A 90 -24.93 -2.96 -17.39
C GLN A 90 -25.10 -4.46 -17.71
N ALA A 91 -26.28 -4.98 -17.42
CA ALA A 91 -26.87 -6.22 -17.96
C ALA A 91 -28.29 -6.32 -17.37
N GLU A 92 -29.28 -6.74 -18.16
CA GLU A 92 -30.71 -6.94 -17.80
C GLU A 92 -31.63 -5.70 -17.75
N ALA A 93 -31.97 -5.17 -18.94
CA ALA A 93 -33.32 -4.62 -19.24
C ALA A 93 -33.62 -4.54 -20.76
N GLU A 94 -32.73 -5.03 -21.65
CA GLU A 94 -33.12 -5.52 -22.98
C GLU A 94 -33.57 -6.98 -22.81
N ALA A 95 -34.86 -7.21 -22.54
CA ALA A 95 -35.63 -8.44 -22.86
C ALA A 95 -36.90 -8.56 -21.99
N LEU A 96 -37.96 -7.78 -22.28
CA LEU A 96 -39.34 -8.26 -22.12
C LEU A 96 -40.33 -7.42 -22.96
N ALA A 97 -40.91 -8.08 -23.98
CA ALA A 97 -42.22 -7.88 -24.64
C ALA A 97 -42.52 -6.51 -25.32
N ASP A 98 -42.76 -6.35 -26.62
CA ASP A 98 -43.41 -7.18 -27.67
C ASP A 98 -44.47 -8.17 -27.15
N LYS A 99 -45.75 -7.79 -27.37
CA LYS A 99 -47.03 -8.32 -26.85
C LYS A 99 -47.49 -7.69 -25.53
N GLU A 100 -48.32 -6.66 -25.61
CA GLU A 100 -49.79 -6.77 -25.77
C GLU A 100 -50.35 -5.51 -26.43
#